data_AF-A0A925V536-F1
#
_entry.id   AF-A0A925V536-F1
#
_cell.length_a   1.000
_cell.length_b   1.000
_cell.length_c   1.000
_cell.angle_alpha   90.00
_cell.angle_beta   90.00
_cell.angle_gamma   90.00
#
_symmetry.space_group_name_H-M   'P 1'
#
loop_
_entity.id
_entity.type
_entity.pdbx_description
1 polymer ?
#
loop_
_entity_poly.entity_id
_entity_poly.type
_entity_poly.pdbx_seq_one_letter_code
_entity_poly.pdbx_strand_id
1 'polypeptide(L)'
;MTHTSLSPRRLVVLGVLGLGACADPCIDDGLLQQSGDAAECPALVSASADASGTSSASDSDDNSATDTDSDTVSASISNGESSSSATDTDTVTLSTTDSDSATGTESESDSESSTDTGTGGDCNDGMRNGDETDVDCGGSCGSTCEGGDDCLVDLDCVSHDCSDGLICEPAPLWCVDADGDGFGDGRDCVRVPVDDDPPDGTVDNDDDCDDSSEDTFPGAAPNDDPLACMKDEDGDDWGDDTPPDGADPGSDCDEDGAPSCVLVVTQDGTNDNTYDQGLSAVLTDLGFVITYVADTDAVLTDANGFTLLVVSETAQSGDIAGAFQDAQVPAICLEGLVWDDMGMAPEADVSTAGAVDILAPVDPLAGGLAGTVDVIMGGGSGTFSTAPPIGAVEIASVPGVPADVVGFAFEQDAAMQGGFIAPRRRVGLGYDADQGAGAVTILVDGLVLFEAAVLWSID
;
A
#
# COMPACT_ATOMS: atom_id res chain seq x y z
N MET A 1 -29.67 27.09 -26.45
CA MET A 1 -30.20 27.93 -25.35
C MET A 1 -30.44 27.01 -24.16
N THR A 2 -29.45 26.90 -23.30
CA THR A 2 -29.49 26.19 -22.03
C THR A 2 -28.33 26.77 -21.22
N HIS A 3 -28.59 27.19 -19.99
CA HIS A 3 -27.55 27.62 -19.06
C HIS A 3 -27.26 26.47 -18.11
N THR A 4 -26.00 26.10 -17.95
CA THR A 4 -25.55 25.33 -16.78
C THR A 4 -25.11 26.33 -15.72
N SER A 5 -25.52 26.11 -14.46
CA SER A 5 -25.36 27.10 -13.39
C SER A 5 -24.09 26.85 -12.59
N LEU A 6 -23.15 27.82 -12.60
CA LEU A 6 -22.04 27.83 -11.65
C LEU A 6 -22.54 28.23 -10.26
N SER A 7 -22.11 27.50 -9.23
CA SER A 7 -22.42 27.80 -7.83
C SER A 7 -21.52 28.92 -7.29
N PRO A 8 -22.04 29.89 -6.51
CA PRO A 8 -21.22 30.99 -6.01
C PRO A 8 -20.34 30.54 -4.83
N ARG A 9 -19.00 30.51 -5.04
CA ARG A 9 -18.02 30.35 -3.94
C ARG A 9 -18.25 31.40 -2.83
N ARG A 10 -18.13 30.96 -1.58
CA ARG A 10 -18.55 31.72 -0.38
C ARG A 10 -17.46 32.71 0.03
N LEU A 11 -17.60 33.98 -0.38
CA LEU A 11 -16.64 35.04 -0.07
C LEU A 11 -16.57 35.34 1.44
N VAL A 12 -15.56 34.79 2.13
CA VAL A 12 -15.24 35.12 3.52
C VAL A 12 -14.45 36.44 3.55
N VAL A 13 -15.09 37.51 4.01
CA VAL A 13 -14.42 38.81 4.22
C VAL A 13 -13.75 38.79 5.59
N LEU A 14 -12.46 38.49 5.64
CA LEU A 14 -11.67 38.59 6.86
C LEU A 14 -11.50 40.08 7.26
N GLY A 15 -12.04 40.45 8.43
CA GLY A 15 -12.05 41.82 8.89
C GLY A 15 -10.75 42.20 9.60
N VAL A 16 -10.02 43.19 9.07
CA VAL A 16 -8.79 43.71 9.71
C VAL A 16 -9.12 44.34 11.06
N LEU A 17 -8.68 43.71 12.14
CA LEU A 17 -8.70 44.22 13.52
C LEU A 17 -7.33 44.03 14.17
N GLY A 18 -6.44 44.99 13.99
CA GLY A 18 -5.18 45.03 14.74
C GLY A 18 -5.32 45.86 16.02
N LEU A 19 -4.98 45.31 17.19
CA LEU A 19 -4.63 46.06 18.41
C LEU A 19 -4.08 45.16 19.53
N GLY A 20 -2.90 45.50 20.06
CA GLY A 20 -2.51 45.23 21.45
C GLY A 20 -2.02 43.83 21.80
N ALA A 21 -0.70 43.67 21.98
CA ALA A 21 -0.11 42.48 22.57
C ALA A 21 0.00 42.58 24.10
N CYS A 22 -0.20 41.45 24.78
CA CYS A 22 0.48 41.10 26.02
C CYS A 22 0.51 39.57 26.15
N ALA A 23 1.71 38.98 26.28
CA ALA A 23 1.86 37.59 26.67
C ALA A 23 1.65 37.44 28.18
N ASP A 24 1.11 36.31 28.63
CA ASP A 24 0.81 36.03 30.04
C ASP A 24 2.01 35.31 30.69
N PRO A 25 2.75 35.92 31.64
CA PRO A 25 4.09 35.48 32.05
C PRO A 25 4.06 34.33 33.08
N CYS A 26 3.14 33.38 32.94
CA CYS A 26 2.85 32.33 33.94
C CYS A 26 2.51 30.95 33.33
N ILE A 27 2.81 30.73 32.06
CA ILE A 27 2.79 29.39 31.44
C ILE A 27 4.22 28.82 31.48
N ASP A 28 4.36 27.57 31.89
CA ASP A 28 5.62 26.83 31.92
C ASP A 28 5.93 26.35 30.49
N ASP A 29 7.02 26.85 29.90
CA ASP A 29 7.47 26.58 28.54
C ASP A 29 8.51 25.45 28.47
N GLY A 30 8.72 24.71 29.56
CA GLY A 30 9.61 23.54 29.63
C GLY A 30 11.11 23.87 29.61
N LEU A 31 11.47 25.16 29.47
CA LEU A 31 12.85 25.63 29.47
C LEU A 31 13.37 25.83 30.91
N LEU A 32 14.61 25.40 31.16
CA LEU A 32 15.25 25.51 32.47
C LEU A 32 15.52 26.98 32.83
N GLN A 33 14.56 27.62 33.49
CA GLN A 33 14.64 29.01 33.94
C GLN A 33 15.89 29.24 34.81
N GLN A 34 16.78 30.11 34.34
CA GLN A 34 17.98 30.49 35.08
C GLN A 34 17.60 31.31 36.33
N SER A 35 18.40 31.21 37.39
CA SER A 35 18.04 31.70 38.73
C SER A 35 18.16 33.22 38.89
N GLY A 36 17.25 33.96 38.25
CA GLY A 36 17.11 35.42 38.32
C GLY A 36 15.78 35.90 38.93
N ASP A 37 14.65 35.57 38.30
CA ASP A 37 13.41 36.36 38.39
C ASP A 37 12.30 35.79 39.30
N ALA A 38 12.69 35.11 40.38
CA ALA A 38 11.76 34.54 41.36
C ALA A 38 11.14 35.62 42.29
N ALA A 39 10.30 36.51 41.75
CA ALA A 39 9.85 37.72 42.46
C ALA A 39 8.34 38.06 42.45
N GLU A 40 7.47 37.45 41.62
CA GLU A 40 6.09 37.96 41.45
C GLU A 40 4.93 36.93 41.42
N CYS A 41 5.17 35.66 41.78
CA CYS A 41 4.10 34.64 41.91
C CYS A 41 3.66 34.39 43.38
N PRO A 42 2.44 34.81 43.81
CA PRO A 42 1.95 34.56 45.17
C PRO A 42 1.34 33.15 45.33
N ALA A 43 1.94 32.33 46.19
CA ALA A 43 1.55 30.93 46.37
C ALA A 43 0.14 30.72 46.97
N LEU A 44 -0.58 29.72 46.46
CA LEU A 44 -1.74 29.09 47.11
C LEU A 44 -1.34 27.74 47.74
N VAL A 45 -1.97 27.39 48.85
CA VAL A 45 -1.56 26.26 49.71
C VAL A 45 -2.68 25.22 49.90
N SER A 46 -2.40 23.98 49.50
CA SER A 46 -2.98 22.69 49.96
C SER A 46 -2.32 21.56 49.13
N ALA A 47 -1.49 20.68 49.69
CA ALA A 47 -1.85 19.42 50.39
C ALA A 47 -2.61 18.41 49.50
N SER A 48 -2.20 17.15 49.30
CA SER A 48 -1.22 16.28 50.00
C SER A 48 -0.34 15.45 49.02
N ALA A 49 0.90 15.04 49.35
CA ALA A 49 1.31 13.70 49.86
C ALA A 49 0.64 12.49 49.15
N ASP A 50 1.35 11.41 48.78
CA ASP A 50 2.66 10.84 49.22
C ASP A 50 3.70 10.74 48.05
N ALA A 51 5.03 10.78 48.22
CA ALA A 51 5.97 9.80 48.83
C ALA A 51 5.95 8.39 48.17
N SER A 52 7.06 7.70 47.86
CA SER A 52 8.44 7.78 48.41
C SER A 52 9.53 7.10 47.54
N GLY A 53 10.81 7.50 47.70
CA GLY A 53 12.02 6.78 47.24
C GLY A 53 12.76 7.49 46.09
N THR A 54 13.98 8.04 46.17
CA THR A 54 15.28 7.71 46.82
C THR A 54 15.97 6.45 46.27
N SER A 55 17.26 6.43 45.89
CA SER A 55 18.28 7.49 45.67
C SER A 55 19.61 6.83 45.25
N SER A 56 20.53 7.61 44.63
CA SER A 56 21.91 7.22 44.21
C SER A 56 21.97 6.33 42.96
N ALA A 57 22.78 6.57 41.91
CA ALA A 57 24.10 7.20 41.71
C ALA A 57 25.30 6.24 41.84
N SER A 58 26.39 6.57 41.13
CA SER A 58 27.63 5.79 40.87
C SER A 58 27.45 4.54 39.98
N ASP A 59 28.40 4.18 39.10
CA ASP A 59 29.48 4.95 38.45
C ASP A 59 29.94 4.21 37.16
N SER A 60 30.86 4.83 36.42
CA SER A 60 31.53 4.26 35.23
C SER A 60 32.29 2.95 35.49
N ASP A 61 32.37 2.08 34.48
CA ASP A 61 33.50 1.16 34.29
C ASP A 61 33.83 1.01 32.79
N ASP A 62 35.07 1.35 32.42
CA ASP A 62 35.72 0.91 31.17
C ASP A 62 36.10 -0.58 31.28
N ASN A 63 36.22 -1.29 30.15
CA ASN A 63 37.54 -1.67 29.60
C ASN A 63 37.48 -2.84 28.58
N SER A 64 38.49 -2.88 27.70
CA SER A 64 38.70 -3.86 26.63
C SER A 64 39.36 -5.18 27.08
N ALA A 65 38.96 -6.28 26.42
CA ALA A 65 39.74 -7.50 26.16
C ALA A 65 39.13 -8.18 24.91
N THR A 66 39.75 -8.29 23.72
CA THR A 66 40.98 -9.01 23.29
C THR A 66 40.86 -10.55 23.22
N ASP A 67 40.97 -11.03 21.97
CA ASP A 67 41.63 -12.26 21.50
C ASP A 67 40.91 -13.62 21.37
N THR A 68 41.03 -14.13 20.13
CA THR A 68 41.21 -15.53 19.66
C THR A 68 40.04 -16.52 19.49
N ASP A 69 39.91 -16.94 18.22
CA ASP A 69 39.83 -18.32 17.70
C ASP A 69 38.66 -19.26 18.10
N SER A 70 37.86 -19.69 17.10
CA SER A 70 38.20 -20.95 16.39
C SER A 70 37.38 -21.19 15.10
N ASP A 71 37.97 -21.97 14.20
CA ASP A 71 37.49 -22.38 12.88
C ASP A 71 36.06 -22.96 12.81
N THR A 72 35.28 -22.51 11.82
CA THR A 72 34.06 -23.21 11.35
C THR A 72 34.41 -24.10 10.16
N VAL A 73 34.08 -25.40 10.22
CA VAL A 73 34.46 -26.38 9.20
C VAL A 73 33.29 -26.69 8.25
N SER A 74 33.41 -26.33 6.98
CA SER A 74 32.40 -26.64 5.96
C SER A 74 32.37 -28.13 5.60
N ALA A 75 31.18 -28.75 5.61
CA ALA A 75 30.97 -30.12 5.14
C ALA A 75 29.57 -30.32 4.52
N SER A 76 29.50 -30.32 3.18
CA SER A 76 28.32 -30.75 2.42
C SER A 76 28.24 -32.28 2.32
N ILE A 77 27.04 -32.85 2.20
CA ILE A 77 26.73 -34.12 1.49
C ILE A 77 25.21 -34.27 1.32
N SER A 78 24.77 -35.06 0.32
CA SER A 78 23.44 -34.93 -0.31
C SER A 78 22.58 -36.22 -0.32
N ASN A 79 21.29 -36.03 -0.64
CA ASN A 79 20.30 -36.99 -1.20
C ASN A 79 19.80 -38.17 -0.32
N GLY A 80 18.48 -38.45 -0.44
CA GLY A 80 17.81 -39.64 0.13
C GLY A 80 16.32 -39.72 -0.25
N GLU A 81 15.98 -40.57 -1.22
CA GLU A 81 14.66 -40.68 -1.89
C GLU A 81 13.49 -41.32 -1.10
N SER A 82 12.27 -41.00 -1.57
CA SER A 82 11.10 -41.90 -1.78
C SER A 82 10.20 -42.42 -0.63
N SER A 83 8.94 -41.96 -0.68
CA SER A 83 7.69 -42.74 -0.85
C SER A 83 7.45 -44.06 -0.09
N SER A 84 6.33 -44.15 0.65
CA SER A 84 5.18 -45.04 0.33
C SER A 84 4.18 -45.21 1.51
N SER A 85 2.98 -45.71 1.22
CA SER A 85 1.84 -45.90 2.15
C SER A 85 1.84 -47.23 2.91
N ALA A 86 1.13 -47.29 4.04
CA ALA A 86 0.58 -48.55 4.58
C ALA A 86 -0.72 -48.33 5.38
N THR A 87 -1.63 -49.31 5.29
CA THR A 87 -2.94 -49.40 5.96
C THR A 87 -2.90 -50.38 7.14
N ASP A 88 -3.74 -50.18 8.15
CA ASP A 88 -4.41 -51.25 8.94
C ASP A 88 -5.61 -50.62 9.71
N THR A 89 -6.84 -51.11 9.57
CA THR A 89 -7.56 -52.11 10.43
C THR A 89 -7.73 -51.68 11.90
N ASP A 90 -8.79 -52.06 12.66
CA ASP A 90 -9.59 -53.30 12.62
C ASP A 90 -10.95 -53.18 13.39
N THR A 91 -11.76 -54.24 13.30
CA THR A 91 -12.86 -54.71 14.18
C THR A 91 -14.27 -54.09 14.16
N VAL A 92 -15.25 -55.01 14.08
CA VAL A 92 -16.71 -54.84 14.16
C VAL A 92 -17.24 -55.09 15.59
N THR A 93 -18.32 -54.40 15.99
CA THR A 93 -19.26 -54.93 17.00
C THR A 93 -20.72 -54.73 16.59
N LEU A 94 -21.59 -55.72 16.84
CA LEU A 94 -23.04 -55.61 16.67
C LEU A 94 -23.72 -55.13 17.96
N SER A 95 -24.91 -54.52 17.83
CA SER A 95 -25.92 -54.42 18.88
C SER A 95 -27.32 -54.49 18.25
N THR A 96 -28.31 -54.99 19.00
CA THR A 96 -29.64 -55.38 18.49
C THR A 96 -30.79 -54.76 19.31
N THR A 97 -32.03 -55.16 19.00
CA THR A 97 -33.35 -54.83 19.62
C THR A 97 -34.06 -53.63 18.95
N ASP A 98 -35.14 -53.86 18.20
CA ASP A 98 -36.56 -54.09 18.60
C ASP A 98 -37.32 -52.77 18.84
N SER A 99 -38.61 -52.62 18.53
CA SER A 99 -39.58 -53.35 17.68
C SER A 99 -40.90 -52.55 17.72
N ASP A 100 -41.73 -52.56 16.66
CA ASP A 100 -43.20 -52.53 16.84
C ASP A 100 -44.02 -52.89 15.58
N SER A 101 -45.31 -53.22 15.77
CA SER A 101 -46.32 -53.57 14.72
C SER A 101 -47.48 -52.55 14.70
N ALA A 102 -48.55 -52.56 13.89
CA ALA A 102 -49.12 -53.42 12.83
C ALA A 102 -49.92 -52.49 11.85
N THR A 103 -50.75 -52.84 10.84
CA THR A 103 -51.54 -54.01 10.35
C THR A 103 -51.69 -53.90 8.81
N GLY A 104 -52.12 -54.87 8.01
CA GLY A 104 -52.69 -56.21 8.30
C GLY A 104 -54.08 -56.42 7.67
N THR A 105 -54.13 -56.93 6.43
CA THR A 105 -55.32 -57.42 5.69
C THR A 105 -54.90 -58.51 4.70
N GLU A 106 -55.77 -59.47 4.38
CA GLU A 106 -55.42 -60.66 3.57
C GLU A 106 -56.20 -60.77 2.25
N SER A 107 -55.56 -61.40 1.25
CA SER A 107 -56.15 -61.98 0.02
C SER A 107 -56.73 -60.97 -1.00
N GLU A 108 -56.94 -61.31 -2.28
CA GLU A 108 -56.82 -62.59 -3.01
C GLU A 108 -55.81 -62.50 -4.18
N SER A 109 -55.43 -63.66 -4.73
CA SER A 109 -54.55 -63.77 -5.90
C SER A 109 -55.36 -63.91 -7.20
N ASP A 110 -55.21 -62.97 -8.12
CA ASP A 110 -55.62 -63.14 -9.52
C ASP A 110 -54.39 -62.96 -10.44
N SER A 111 -54.30 -63.78 -11.50
CA SER A 111 -53.14 -63.85 -12.39
C SER A 111 -53.51 -63.45 -13.81
N GLU A 112 -53.44 -62.17 -14.12
CA GLU A 112 -53.51 -61.66 -15.50
C GLU A 112 -52.11 -61.67 -16.13
N SER A 113 -51.92 -62.50 -17.15
CA SER A 113 -50.64 -62.66 -17.84
C SER A 113 -50.51 -61.68 -19.00
N SER A 114 -49.63 -60.68 -18.88
CA SER A 114 -49.23 -59.82 -20.01
C SER A 114 -47.72 -59.57 -20.06
N THR A 115 -47.08 -60.25 -21.01
CA THR A 115 -45.81 -59.90 -21.69
C THR A 115 -44.66 -59.29 -20.87
N ASP A 116 -43.69 -60.15 -20.59
CA ASP A 116 -42.24 -59.89 -20.70
C ASP A 116 -41.85 -58.57 -21.39
N THR A 117 -41.33 -57.65 -20.59
CA THR A 117 -40.39 -56.57 -20.95
C THR A 117 -39.54 -56.36 -19.69
N GLY A 118 -38.25 -56.01 -19.85
CA GLY A 118 -37.24 -56.20 -18.81
C GLY A 118 -37.53 -55.48 -17.48
N THR A 119 -36.94 -56.02 -16.41
CA THR A 119 -36.65 -55.26 -15.19
C THR A 119 -36.00 -53.94 -15.59
N GLY A 120 -36.57 -52.79 -15.18
CA GLY A 120 -35.76 -51.59 -15.06
C GLY A 120 -34.73 -51.81 -13.95
N GLY A 121 -33.56 -51.18 -14.05
CA GLY A 121 -32.63 -51.11 -12.92
C GLY A 121 -33.31 -50.42 -11.75
N ASP A 122 -32.98 -50.83 -10.53
CA ASP A 122 -33.15 -49.92 -9.40
C ASP A 122 -31.92 -48.99 -9.47
N CYS A 123 -32.10 -47.69 -9.73
CA CYS A 123 -31.06 -46.67 -9.98
C CYS A 123 -30.11 -46.38 -8.79
N ASN A 124 -29.79 -47.38 -7.98
CA ASN A 124 -29.01 -47.38 -6.74
C ASN A 124 -28.51 -48.83 -6.44
N ASP A 125 -28.41 -49.73 -7.45
CA ASP A 125 -28.10 -51.16 -7.27
C ASP A 125 -26.61 -51.51 -7.49
N GLY A 126 -25.82 -50.57 -8.03
CA GLY A 126 -24.38 -50.67 -8.25
C GLY A 126 -24.01 -51.32 -9.58
N MET A 127 -24.94 -51.44 -10.54
CA MET A 127 -24.70 -52.08 -11.84
C MET A 127 -25.46 -51.37 -12.96
N ARG A 128 -24.75 -50.66 -13.85
CA ARG A 128 -25.28 -50.10 -15.11
C ARG A 128 -26.16 -51.11 -15.87
N ASN A 129 -27.48 -50.97 -15.77
CA ASN A 129 -28.46 -51.89 -16.33
C ASN A 129 -29.74 -51.14 -16.79
N GLY A 130 -30.82 -51.87 -17.09
CA GLY A 130 -32.02 -51.26 -17.68
C GLY A 130 -31.76 -50.45 -18.96
N ASP A 131 -31.98 -49.14 -18.89
CA ASP A 131 -31.66 -48.12 -19.90
C ASP A 131 -30.76 -46.99 -19.36
N GLU A 132 -30.05 -47.24 -18.26
CA GLU A 132 -29.08 -46.33 -17.62
C GLU A 132 -27.90 -45.98 -18.55
N THR A 133 -27.42 -44.73 -18.46
CA THR A 133 -26.31 -44.25 -19.28
C THR A 133 -24.96 -44.42 -18.62
N ASP A 134 -24.84 -44.39 -17.29
CA ASP A 134 -23.75 -45.04 -16.56
C ASP A 134 -24.26 -45.84 -15.34
N VAL A 135 -23.39 -46.23 -14.40
CA VAL A 135 -23.81 -47.00 -13.22
C VAL A 135 -24.80 -46.20 -12.37
N ASP A 136 -26.02 -46.73 -12.20
CA ASP A 136 -27.08 -46.12 -11.38
C ASP A 136 -27.59 -44.74 -11.88
N CYS A 137 -27.25 -44.30 -13.10
CA CYS A 137 -27.54 -42.93 -13.57
C CYS A 137 -28.05 -42.83 -15.02
N GLY A 138 -28.76 -41.72 -15.33
CA GLY A 138 -29.25 -41.41 -16.67
C GLY A 138 -30.47 -42.24 -17.12
N GLY A 139 -30.93 -42.02 -18.34
CA GLY A 139 -32.03 -42.79 -18.94
C GLY A 139 -33.34 -42.65 -18.15
N SER A 140 -33.86 -43.76 -17.62
CA SER A 140 -35.07 -43.73 -16.76
C SER A 140 -34.81 -43.23 -15.33
N CYS A 141 -33.54 -43.11 -14.91
CA CYS A 141 -33.15 -42.49 -13.63
C CYS A 141 -33.18 -40.96 -13.68
N GLY A 142 -33.07 -40.38 -14.88
CA GLY A 142 -33.08 -38.94 -15.12
C GLY A 142 -31.71 -38.28 -14.93
N SER A 143 -31.72 -36.98 -14.65
CA SER A 143 -30.54 -36.10 -14.59
C SER A 143 -29.73 -36.35 -13.31
N THR A 144 -29.03 -37.48 -13.27
CA THR A 144 -28.32 -37.98 -12.07
C THR A 144 -26.88 -38.38 -12.32
N CYS A 145 -26.40 -38.38 -13.58
CA CYS A 145 -24.98 -38.60 -13.88
C CYS A 145 -24.16 -37.34 -13.54
N GLU A 146 -23.03 -37.49 -12.84
CA GLU A 146 -22.15 -36.39 -12.46
C GLU A 146 -21.10 -36.11 -13.56
N GLY A 147 -20.31 -35.04 -13.39
CA GLY A 147 -19.29 -34.64 -14.37
C GLY A 147 -18.21 -35.72 -14.53
N GLY A 148 -18.16 -36.35 -15.71
CA GLY A 148 -17.25 -37.46 -16.03
C GLY A 148 -17.91 -38.82 -16.29
N ASP A 149 -19.21 -38.98 -16.04
CA ASP A 149 -19.97 -40.21 -16.29
C ASP A 149 -20.45 -40.33 -17.76
N ASP A 150 -20.70 -41.55 -18.25
CA ASP A 150 -21.26 -41.79 -19.61
C ASP A 150 -22.72 -41.26 -19.74
N CYS A 151 -23.02 -40.58 -20.86
CA CYS A 151 -24.35 -40.04 -21.19
C CYS A 151 -24.81 -40.37 -22.62
N LEU A 152 -26.10 -40.16 -22.94
CA LEU A 152 -26.66 -40.29 -24.29
C LEU A 152 -27.46 -39.05 -24.75
N VAL A 153 -27.99 -38.27 -23.81
CA VAL A 153 -28.65 -36.97 -23.98
C VAL A 153 -28.34 -36.06 -22.80
N ASP A 154 -28.49 -34.76 -23.02
CA ASP A 154 -28.25 -33.69 -22.03
C ASP A 154 -28.96 -33.96 -20.68
N LEU A 155 -30.20 -34.46 -20.73
CA LEU A 155 -31.03 -34.76 -19.56
C LEU A 155 -30.58 -35.99 -18.74
N ASP A 156 -29.55 -36.73 -19.15
CA ASP A 156 -28.92 -37.76 -18.30
C ASP A 156 -28.02 -37.13 -17.23
N CYS A 157 -27.46 -35.95 -17.52
CA CYS A 157 -26.45 -35.27 -16.72
C CYS A 157 -27.08 -34.28 -15.73
N VAL A 158 -26.53 -34.20 -14.51
CA VAL A 158 -26.89 -33.17 -13.51
C VAL A 158 -26.62 -31.75 -14.04
N SER A 159 -25.65 -31.59 -14.95
CA SER A 159 -25.30 -30.33 -15.60
C SER A 159 -26.24 -29.90 -16.73
N HIS A 160 -27.08 -30.80 -17.24
CA HIS A 160 -27.75 -30.67 -18.53
C HIS A 160 -26.80 -30.44 -19.73
N ASP A 161 -25.54 -30.89 -19.67
CA ASP A 161 -24.61 -30.89 -20.81
C ASP A 161 -23.99 -32.29 -21.04
N CYS A 162 -24.43 -32.96 -22.11
CA CYS A 162 -23.87 -34.24 -22.56
C CYS A 162 -22.99 -33.99 -23.80
N SER A 163 -21.67 -33.97 -23.59
CA SER A 163 -20.70 -33.59 -24.63
C SER A 163 -20.78 -34.44 -25.91
N ASP A 164 -20.21 -33.91 -27.01
CA ASP A 164 -19.91 -34.65 -28.25
C ASP A 164 -19.09 -35.95 -28.01
N GLY A 165 -18.51 -36.13 -26.81
CA GLY A 165 -17.81 -37.32 -26.35
C GLY A 165 -18.70 -38.44 -25.77
N LEU A 166 -19.99 -38.19 -25.54
CA LEU A 166 -20.92 -39.01 -24.73
C LEU A 166 -20.52 -39.11 -23.25
N ILE A 167 -19.98 -38.00 -22.71
CA ILE A 167 -19.60 -37.85 -21.29
C ILE A 167 -20.25 -36.57 -20.76
N CYS A 168 -20.80 -36.61 -19.55
CA CYS A 168 -21.34 -35.43 -18.87
C CYS A 168 -20.24 -34.43 -18.52
N GLU A 169 -20.39 -33.17 -18.95
CA GLU A 169 -19.52 -32.09 -18.47
C GLU A 169 -19.93 -31.68 -17.04
N PRO A 170 -18.99 -31.24 -16.19
CA PRO A 170 -19.32 -30.79 -14.83
C PRO A 170 -20.14 -29.50 -14.87
N ALA A 171 -21.22 -29.44 -14.08
CA ALA A 171 -22.04 -28.24 -13.94
C ALA A 171 -21.17 -27.06 -13.42
N PRO A 172 -21.27 -25.85 -14.01
CA PRO A 172 -20.54 -24.68 -13.56
C PRO A 172 -20.80 -24.41 -12.08
N LEU A 173 -19.74 -23.97 -11.40
CA LEU A 173 -19.77 -23.58 -10.00
C LEU A 173 -20.08 -22.08 -9.94
N TRP A 174 -20.95 -21.70 -9.01
CA TRP A 174 -21.31 -20.32 -8.73
C TRP A 174 -21.21 -20.09 -7.22
N CYS A 175 -20.34 -19.18 -6.78
CA CYS A 175 -20.03 -18.92 -5.38
C CYS A 175 -20.60 -17.58 -4.95
N VAL A 176 -20.98 -17.44 -3.67
CA VAL A 176 -21.59 -16.19 -3.17
C VAL A 176 -20.56 -15.06 -3.17
N ASP A 177 -20.93 -14.00 -3.87
CA ASP A 177 -20.30 -12.67 -3.91
C ASP A 177 -20.99 -11.85 -2.80
N ALA A 178 -20.28 -11.62 -1.70
CA ALA A 178 -20.87 -11.28 -0.39
C ALA A 178 -20.96 -9.78 -0.11
N ASP A 179 -20.00 -9.02 -0.63
CA ASP A 179 -19.83 -7.56 -0.49
C ASP A 179 -20.08 -6.85 -1.82
N GLY A 180 -19.49 -7.33 -2.93
CA GLY A 180 -19.82 -6.91 -4.30
C GLY A 180 -18.66 -6.77 -5.29
N ASP A 181 -17.47 -7.29 -4.99
CA ASP A 181 -16.23 -7.03 -5.74
C ASP A 181 -16.15 -7.78 -7.09
N GLY A 182 -16.75 -8.97 -7.18
CA GLY A 182 -16.70 -9.88 -8.33
C GLY A 182 -16.01 -11.23 -8.08
N PHE A 183 -15.55 -11.49 -6.85
CA PHE A 183 -15.02 -12.76 -6.37
C PHE A 183 -16.06 -13.48 -5.49
N GLY A 184 -15.80 -14.71 -5.04
CA GLY A 184 -16.78 -15.42 -4.22
C GLY A 184 -16.26 -16.53 -3.30
N ASP A 185 -16.92 -16.68 -2.16
CA ASP A 185 -16.54 -17.63 -1.10
C ASP A 185 -16.57 -19.08 -1.59
N GLY A 186 -15.39 -19.69 -1.73
CA GLY A 186 -15.20 -21.11 -2.04
C GLY A 186 -15.86 -22.10 -1.06
N ARG A 187 -16.47 -21.62 0.02
CA ARG A 187 -17.18 -22.39 1.05
C ARG A 187 -18.71 -22.29 0.93
N ASP A 188 -19.27 -21.29 0.22
CA ASP A 188 -20.71 -21.17 -0.09
C ASP A 188 -20.96 -21.14 -1.63
N CYS A 189 -20.53 -22.22 -2.29
CA CYS A 189 -20.75 -22.42 -3.72
C CYS A 189 -21.85 -23.44 -4.04
N VAL A 190 -22.60 -23.18 -5.11
CA VAL A 190 -23.59 -24.09 -5.69
C VAL A 190 -23.24 -24.45 -7.13
N ARG A 191 -23.59 -25.67 -7.56
CA ARG A 191 -23.53 -26.07 -8.97
C ARG A 191 -24.86 -25.81 -9.65
N VAL A 192 -24.83 -25.15 -10.81
CA VAL A 192 -26.02 -24.75 -11.58
C VAL A 192 -26.00 -25.45 -12.95
N PRO A 193 -27.09 -26.09 -13.41
CA PRO A 193 -27.17 -26.65 -14.76
C PRO A 193 -27.04 -25.57 -15.84
N VAL A 194 -26.51 -25.90 -17.02
CA VAL A 194 -26.19 -24.91 -18.07
C VAL A 194 -27.40 -24.21 -18.71
N ASP A 195 -28.60 -24.75 -18.47
CA ASP A 195 -29.90 -24.23 -18.95
C ASP A 195 -30.62 -23.36 -17.89
N ASP A 196 -30.15 -23.31 -16.65
CA ASP A 196 -30.77 -22.54 -15.54
C ASP A 196 -30.03 -21.21 -15.32
N ASP A 197 -30.77 -20.14 -14.96
CA ASP A 197 -30.18 -18.86 -14.56
C ASP A 197 -29.44 -19.04 -13.20
N PRO A 198 -28.23 -18.48 -13.01
CA PRO A 198 -27.52 -18.54 -11.72
C PRO A 198 -28.23 -17.73 -10.62
N PRO A 199 -27.92 -17.98 -9.34
CA PRO A 199 -28.47 -17.19 -8.23
C PRO A 199 -28.19 -15.69 -8.34
N ASP A 200 -29.10 -14.87 -7.80
CA ASP A 200 -28.83 -13.44 -7.58
C ASP A 200 -27.72 -13.30 -6.51
N GLY A 201 -26.57 -12.70 -6.84
CA GLY A 201 -25.44 -12.52 -5.92
C GLY A 201 -24.44 -13.68 -5.89
N THR A 202 -24.11 -14.24 -7.06
CA THR A 202 -23.03 -15.23 -7.21
C THR A 202 -22.22 -15.00 -8.48
N VAL A 203 -20.92 -15.32 -8.43
CA VAL A 203 -19.96 -15.22 -9.54
C VAL A 203 -19.40 -16.59 -9.93
N ASP A 204 -18.71 -16.70 -11.07
CA ASP A 204 -18.21 -17.94 -11.66
C ASP A 204 -16.75 -18.32 -11.28
N ASN A 205 -16.30 -17.86 -10.09
CA ASN A 205 -15.00 -18.19 -9.49
C ASN A 205 -15.14 -18.53 -7.99
N ASP A 206 -14.09 -19.12 -7.40
CA ASP A 206 -13.96 -19.45 -5.97
C ASP A 206 -12.68 -18.82 -5.35
N ASP A 207 -12.28 -17.64 -5.84
CA ASP A 207 -10.96 -17.01 -5.63
C ASP A 207 -10.96 -15.85 -4.60
N ASP A 208 -12.01 -15.69 -3.78
CA ASP A 208 -12.14 -14.65 -2.73
C ASP A 208 -11.09 -14.78 -1.60
N CYS A 209 -10.66 -13.63 -1.07
CA CYS A 209 -9.62 -13.49 -0.04
C CYS A 209 -10.18 -13.10 1.35
N ASP A 210 -11.24 -12.28 1.41
CA ASP A 210 -11.99 -11.91 2.62
C ASP A 210 -13.43 -11.55 2.22
N ASP A 211 -14.34 -12.52 2.36
CA ASP A 211 -15.78 -12.48 2.04
C ASP A 211 -16.61 -11.45 2.89
N SER A 212 -16.01 -10.31 3.23
CA SER A 212 -16.58 -9.18 3.96
C SER A 212 -16.01 -7.79 3.61
N SER A 213 -15.21 -7.67 2.53
CA SER A 213 -14.42 -6.49 2.16
C SER A 213 -14.38 -6.28 0.64
N GLU A 214 -15.14 -5.29 0.11
CA GLU A 214 -15.21 -4.99 -1.35
C GLU A 214 -13.86 -4.51 -1.95
N ASP A 215 -12.84 -4.39 -1.11
CA ASP A 215 -11.51 -3.83 -1.37
C ASP A 215 -10.38 -4.88 -1.16
N THR A 216 -10.68 -6.17 -0.94
CA THR A 216 -9.67 -7.21 -0.57
C THR A 216 -9.73 -8.48 -1.44
N PHE A 217 -9.08 -8.44 -2.61
CA PHE A 217 -9.25 -9.48 -3.64
C PHE A 217 -8.00 -9.72 -4.52
N PRO A 218 -7.98 -10.78 -5.35
CA PRO A 218 -6.85 -11.10 -6.23
C PRO A 218 -6.57 -9.99 -7.26
N GLY A 219 -5.48 -9.25 -7.04
CA GLY A 219 -5.08 -8.13 -7.89
C GLY A 219 -5.80 -6.80 -7.59
N ALA A 220 -6.28 -6.60 -6.36
CA ALA A 220 -6.67 -5.28 -5.86
C ALA A 220 -5.53 -4.26 -5.95
N ALA A 221 -4.30 -4.69 -5.62
CA ALA A 221 -3.08 -3.89 -5.66
C ALA A 221 -2.14 -4.27 -6.85
N PRO A 222 -2.45 -3.89 -8.10
CA PRO A 222 -1.70 -4.34 -9.27
C PRO A 222 -0.31 -3.72 -9.44
N ASN A 223 0.07 -2.72 -8.63
CA ASN A 223 1.45 -2.22 -8.56
C ASN A 223 2.39 -3.17 -7.78
N ASP A 224 1.87 -3.92 -6.80
CA ASP A 224 2.61 -4.92 -6.02
C ASP A 224 2.65 -6.28 -6.74
N ASP A 225 1.54 -7.02 -6.75
CA ASP A 225 1.36 -8.23 -7.57
C ASP A 225 -0.10 -8.33 -8.08
N PRO A 226 -0.34 -8.22 -9.41
CA PRO A 226 -1.68 -8.21 -10.00
C PRO A 226 -2.39 -9.58 -9.98
N LEU A 227 -1.91 -10.54 -9.19
CA LEU A 227 -2.52 -11.86 -8.95
C LEU A 227 -2.51 -12.28 -7.46
N ALA A 228 -1.99 -11.47 -6.54
CA ALA A 228 -1.99 -11.78 -5.12
C ALA A 228 -3.30 -11.34 -4.44
N CYS A 229 -3.71 -12.04 -3.39
CA CYS A 229 -4.77 -11.59 -2.50
C CYS A 229 -4.27 -10.38 -1.71
N MET A 230 -4.68 -9.17 -2.06
CA MET A 230 -4.22 -7.93 -1.41
C MET A 230 -5.42 -7.05 -1.08
N LYS A 231 -5.24 -6.09 -0.16
CA LYS A 231 -6.24 -5.06 0.17
C LYS A 231 -5.79 -3.70 -0.37
N ASP A 232 -6.71 -2.93 -0.95
CA ASP A 232 -6.53 -1.54 -1.41
C ASP A 232 -7.85 -0.75 -1.13
N GLU A 233 -8.02 -0.23 0.10
CA GLU A 233 -9.23 0.50 0.56
C GLU A 233 -9.19 2.02 0.24
N ASP A 234 -8.01 2.54 -0.16
CA ASP A 234 -7.80 3.92 -0.62
C ASP A 234 -8.01 4.06 -2.15
N GLY A 235 -7.53 3.09 -2.93
CA GLY A 235 -7.68 2.98 -4.39
C GLY A 235 -6.53 3.57 -5.20
N ASP A 236 -5.28 3.48 -4.74
CA ASP A 236 -4.08 3.98 -5.44
C ASP A 236 -3.28 2.93 -6.26
N ASP A 237 -3.79 1.68 -6.30
CA ASP A 237 -3.22 0.48 -6.93
C ASP A 237 -2.06 -0.20 -6.13
N TRP A 238 -1.71 0.22 -4.90
CA TRP A 238 -0.80 -0.49 -3.96
C TRP A 238 -1.58 -1.22 -2.84
N GLY A 239 -0.91 -2.10 -2.06
CA GLY A 239 -1.59 -2.90 -1.04
C GLY A 239 -1.07 -2.75 0.40
N ASP A 240 -1.96 -2.77 1.39
CA ASP A 240 -1.67 -2.67 2.84
C ASP A 240 -0.38 -3.40 3.27
N ASP A 241 0.44 -2.82 4.16
CA ASP A 241 1.52 -3.55 4.84
C ASP A 241 1.06 -4.39 6.06
N THR A 242 -0.11 -4.12 6.67
CA THR A 242 -0.71 -4.98 7.72
C THR A 242 -2.16 -5.46 7.48
N PRO A 243 -2.46 -6.13 6.34
CA PRO A 243 -3.81 -6.56 5.97
C PRO A 243 -4.40 -7.67 6.89
N PRO A 244 -5.71 -7.96 6.78
CA PRO A 244 -6.38 -9.01 7.56
C PRO A 244 -5.85 -10.44 7.32
N ASP A 245 -6.16 -11.36 8.26
CA ASP A 245 -5.83 -12.81 8.26
C ASP A 245 -6.47 -13.55 7.05
N GLY A 246 -5.96 -13.32 5.84
CA GLY A 246 -6.46 -13.87 4.58
C GLY A 246 -5.68 -13.38 3.36
N ALA A 247 -5.26 -12.11 3.37
CA ALA A 247 -4.47 -11.47 2.33
C ALA A 247 -2.95 -11.54 2.57
N ASP A 248 -2.18 -11.39 1.49
CA ASP A 248 -0.74 -11.17 1.46
C ASP A 248 -0.44 -9.66 1.66
N PRO A 249 0.54 -9.26 2.49
CA PRO A 249 0.99 -7.86 2.61
C PRO A 249 1.61 -7.31 1.32
N GLY A 250 1.25 -6.07 0.98
CA GLY A 250 1.83 -5.27 -0.11
C GLY A 250 2.92 -4.29 0.36
N SER A 251 3.03 -3.16 -0.34
CA SER A 251 4.02 -2.11 -0.08
C SER A 251 3.45 -0.77 0.44
N ASP A 252 2.13 -0.60 0.52
CA ASP A 252 1.53 0.67 0.97
C ASP A 252 1.77 0.95 2.47
N CYS A 253 1.99 2.23 2.80
CA CYS A 253 2.13 2.71 4.17
C CYS A 253 1.11 3.78 4.60
N ASP A 254 0.02 3.96 3.85
CA ASP A 254 -1.08 4.89 4.14
C ASP A 254 -2.24 4.25 4.97
N GLU A 255 -1.98 3.14 5.69
CA GLU A 255 -2.92 2.31 6.50
C GLU A 255 -4.26 2.98 6.91
N ASP A 256 -5.30 2.77 6.10
CA ASP A 256 -6.61 3.44 6.07
C ASP A 256 -7.04 4.31 7.26
N GLY A 257 -6.90 5.62 7.04
CA GLY A 257 -7.16 6.65 8.04
C GLY A 257 -5.95 6.97 8.92
N ALA A 258 -4.80 6.36 8.65
CA ALA A 258 -3.48 6.87 9.01
C ALA A 258 -3.18 8.21 8.30
N PRO A 259 -2.09 8.89 8.70
CA PRO A 259 -1.54 10.02 7.98
C PRO A 259 -0.58 9.55 6.89
N SER A 260 -0.77 10.00 5.65
CA SER A 260 0.01 9.61 4.47
C SER A 260 1.53 9.54 4.67
N CYS A 261 2.23 8.65 3.99
CA CYS A 261 3.64 8.37 4.19
C CYS A 261 4.58 9.03 3.15
N VAL A 262 5.77 9.43 3.62
CA VAL A 262 6.83 10.02 2.77
C VAL A 262 8.16 9.31 3.01
N LEU A 263 8.80 8.88 1.93
CA LEU A 263 10.17 8.40 1.96
C LEU A 263 11.12 9.60 1.88
N VAL A 264 11.93 9.80 2.92
CA VAL A 264 12.95 10.85 2.97
C VAL A 264 14.34 10.22 2.93
N VAL A 265 15.02 10.40 1.81
CA VAL A 265 16.39 9.91 1.59
C VAL A 265 17.39 10.91 2.16
N THR A 266 18.32 10.43 2.99
CA THR A 266 19.27 11.22 3.78
C THR A 266 20.65 10.53 3.82
N GLN A 267 21.67 11.19 4.36
CA GLN A 267 23.03 10.62 4.42
C GLN A 267 23.14 9.31 5.23
N ASP A 268 22.33 9.14 6.27
CA ASP A 268 22.49 8.02 7.21
C ASP A 268 21.15 7.37 7.64
N GLY A 269 20.04 7.73 6.99
CA GLY A 269 18.71 7.25 7.35
C GLY A 269 18.14 7.94 8.59
N THR A 270 18.58 9.16 8.89
CA THR A 270 18.11 9.94 10.05
C THR A 270 17.92 11.43 9.74
N ASN A 271 17.36 12.17 10.70
CA ASN A 271 17.23 13.62 10.68
C ASN A 271 18.08 14.29 11.77
N ASP A 272 19.33 13.86 11.98
CA ASP A 272 20.16 14.32 13.11
C ASP A 272 20.48 15.84 13.10
N ASN A 273 20.41 16.46 11.93
CA ASN A 273 20.85 17.82 11.64
C ASN A 273 19.71 18.83 11.43
N THR A 274 20.03 20.11 11.50
CA THR A 274 19.07 21.23 11.43
C THR A 274 18.51 21.52 10.04
N TYR A 275 19.00 20.85 8.99
CA TYR A 275 18.46 20.95 7.63
C TYR A 275 17.33 19.92 7.46
N ASP A 276 17.62 18.64 7.72
CA ASP A 276 16.64 17.56 7.63
C ASP A 276 15.50 17.72 8.66
N GLN A 277 15.78 18.25 9.86
CA GLN A 277 14.73 18.62 10.83
C GLN A 277 13.79 19.71 10.31
N GLY A 278 14.26 20.62 9.44
CA GLY A 278 13.44 21.65 8.81
C GLY A 278 12.46 21.06 7.80
N LEU A 279 12.94 20.18 6.92
CA LEU A 279 12.10 19.44 5.96
C LEU A 279 11.09 18.54 6.70
N SER A 280 11.58 17.78 7.68
CA SER A 280 10.77 16.85 8.47
C SER A 280 9.65 17.56 9.23
N ALA A 281 9.92 18.76 9.79
CA ALA A 281 8.89 19.55 10.47
C ALA A 281 7.76 19.98 9.52
N VAL A 282 8.08 20.38 8.28
CA VAL A 282 7.05 20.72 7.28
C VAL A 282 6.21 19.49 6.91
N LEU A 283 6.84 18.34 6.68
CA LEU A 283 6.12 17.09 6.39
C LEU A 283 5.20 16.67 7.56
N THR A 284 5.70 16.72 8.81
CA THR A 284 4.89 16.41 10.00
C THR A 284 3.76 17.43 10.24
N ASP A 285 3.99 18.73 10.01
CA ASP A 285 2.95 19.77 10.17
C ASP A 285 1.87 19.70 9.07
N LEU A 286 2.23 19.22 7.86
CA LEU A 286 1.27 18.86 6.81
C LEU A 286 0.50 17.57 7.12
N GLY A 287 0.99 16.77 8.08
CA GLY A 287 0.35 15.55 8.54
C GLY A 287 0.84 14.27 7.86
N PHE A 288 2.11 14.21 7.44
CA PHE A 288 2.72 12.98 6.91
C PHE A 288 3.45 12.16 7.99
N VAL A 289 3.39 10.82 7.88
CA VAL A 289 4.35 9.89 8.48
C VAL A 289 5.64 9.90 7.66
N ILE A 290 6.80 9.83 8.31
CA ILE A 290 8.10 9.89 7.62
C ILE A 290 8.89 8.62 7.85
N THR A 291 9.23 7.95 6.76
CA THR A 291 10.20 6.85 6.72
C THR A 291 11.52 7.38 6.17
N TYR A 292 12.63 7.08 6.83
CA TYR A 292 13.97 7.50 6.40
C TYR A 292 14.75 6.32 5.82
N VAL A 293 15.47 6.56 4.73
CA VAL A 293 16.45 5.62 4.16
C VAL A 293 17.80 6.33 3.96
N ALA A 294 18.88 5.56 4.13
CA ALA A 294 20.25 6.04 3.93
C ALA A 294 20.62 6.00 2.43
N ASP A 295 21.38 7.00 1.97
CA ASP A 295 21.82 7.11 0.58
C ASP A 295 22.56 5.86 0.05
N THR A 296 23.33 5.16 0.90
CA THR A 296 24.03 3.92 0.55
C THR A 296 23.16 2.68 0.46
N ASP A 297 21.96 2.70 1.05
CA ASP A 297 21.02 1.57 1.08
C ASP A 297 19.84 1.77 0.10
N ALA A 298 19.57 3.01 -0.31
CA ALA A 298 18.42 3.41 -1.10
C ALA A 298 18.35 2.77 -2.51
N VAL A 299 17.21 2.17 -2.84
CA VAL A 299 16.90 1.56 -4.15
C VAL A 299 15.53 1.98 -4.66
N LEU A 300 15.30 1.85 -5.98
CA LEU A 300 14.07 2.24 -6.67
C LEU A 300 12.77 1.77 -5.99
N THR A 301 12.77 0.54 -5.46
CA THR A 301 11.61 -0.10 -4.81
C THR A 301 11.29 0.45 -3.42
N ASP A 302 12.20 1.19 -2.78
CA ASP A 302 11.93 1.77 -1.45
C ASP A 302 10.89 2.90 -1.52
N ALA A 303 10.61 3.40 -2.74
CA ALA A 303 9.58 4.40 -3.02
C ALA A 303 8.31 3.81 -3.64
N ASN A 304 8.09 2.49 -3.51
CA ASN A 304 6.79 1.85 -3.75
C ASN A 304 5.84 2.17 -2.58
N GLY A 305 4.53 2.31 -2.81
CA GLY A 305 3.55 2.54 -1.74
C GLY A 305 3.75 3.83 -0.92
N PHE A 306 4.45 4.83 -1.45
CA PHE A 306 4.68 6.12 -0.78
C PHE A 306 3.98 7.27 -1.52
N THR A 307 3.21 8.10 -0.82
CA THR A 307 2.54 9.27 -1.42
C THR A 307 3.53 10.29 -2.00
N LEU A 308 4.77 10.34 -1.48
CA LEU A 308 5.84 11.24 -1.93
C LEU A 308 7.24 10.69 -1.64
N LEU A 309 8.16 10.93 -2.57
CA LEU A 309 9.61 10.81 -2.37
C LEU A 309 10.25 12.20 -2.14
N VAL A 310 11.12 12.31 -1.14
CA VAL A 310 11.99 13.47 -0.91
C VAL A 310 13.44 13.03 -0.85
N VAL A 311 14.25 13.42 -1.84
CA VAL A 311 15.71 13.27 -1.79
C VAL A 311 16.29 14.54 -1.16
N SER A 312 16.75 14.44 0.09
CA SER A 312 17.42 15.55 0.78
C SER A 312 18.76 15.89 0.11
N GLU A 313 19.27 17.10 0.38
CA GLU A 313 20.64 17.47 -0.01
C GLU A 313 21.69 16.68 0.79
N THR A 314 21.34 16.20 1.99
CA THR A 314 22.29 15.44 2.81
C THR A 314 22.65 14.08 2.18
N ALA A 315 21.78 13.55 1.30
CA ALA A 315 22.03 12.33 0.54
C ALA A 315 23.08 12.56 -0.57
N GLN A 316 24.17 11.80 -0.54
CA GLN A 316 25.28 11.93 -1.48
C GLN A 316 24.84 11.50 -2.89
N SER A 317 24.86 12.44 -3.83
CA SER A 317 24.53 12.20 -5.26
C SER A 317 25.24 10.99 -5.87
N GLY A 318 26.49 10.72 -5.47
CA GLY A 318 27.29 9.59 -5.96
C GLY A 318 26.92 8.21 -5.40
N ASP A 319 26.17 8.14 -4.30
CA ASP A 319 25.60 6.89 -3.76
C ASP A 319 24.16 6.69 -4.28
N ILE A 320 23.37 7.78 -4.40
CA ILE A 320 22.03 7.75 -5.05
C ILE A 320 22.11 7.38 -6.53
N ALA A 321 23.02 7.99 -7.30
CA ALA A 321 23.34 7.66 -8.70
C ALA A 321 22.12 7.46 -9.64
N GLY A 322 21.02 8.18 -9.41
CA GLY A 322 19.78 8.10 -10.19
C GLY A 322 18.82 6.97 -9.81
N ALA A 323 18.96 6.35 -8.64
CA ALA A 323 18.15 5.21 -8.16
C ALA A 323 16.63 5.42 -8.32
N PHE A 324 16.14 6.65 -8.18
CA PHE A 324 14.72 7.01 -8.26
C PHE A 324 14.29 7.68 -9.57
N GLN A 325 15.10 7.63 -10.64
CA GLN A 325 14.78 8.21 -11.95
C GLN A 325 13.37 7.77 -12.43
N ASP A 326 13.12 6.46 -12.39
CA ASP A 326 11.88 5.81 -12.82
C ASP A 326 10.86 5.61 -11.68
N ALA A 327 11.03 6.26 -10.51
CA ALA A 327 10.14 6.07 -9.36
C ALA A 327 8.70 6.48 -9.66
N GLN A 328 7.74 5.59 -9.37
CA GLN A 328 6.32 5.69 -9.76
C GLN A 328 5.47 6.61 -8.87
N VAL A 329 6.11 7.31 -7.94
CA VAL A 329 5.52 8.27 -6.99
C VAL A 329 6.02 9.69 -7.28
N PRO A 330 5.32 10.76 -6.90
CA PRO A 330 5.81 12.14 -7.01
C PRO A 330 7.15 12.30 -6.28
N ALA A 331 8.06 13.16 -6.78
CA ALA A 331 9.38 13.33 -6.15
C ALA A 331 9.89 14.77 -6.08
N ILE A 332 10.42 15.16 -4.92
CA ILE A 332 11.16 16.41 -4.69
C ILE A 332 12.64 16.08 -4.48
N CYS A 333 13.52 16.73 -5.23
CA CYS A 333 14.96 16.49 -5.19
C CYS A 333 15.70 17.78 -4.83
N LEU A 334 16.27 17.84 -3.62
CA LEU A 334 17.00 19.00 -3.11
C LEU A 334 18.51 18.94 -3.41
N GLU A 335 19.05 17.72 -3.52
CA GLU A 335 20.40 17.48 -4.01
C GLU A 335 20.52 17.85 -5.50
N GLY A 336 21.38 18.81 -5.83
CA GLY A 336 21.47 19.37 -7.19
C GLY A 336 22.37 18.61 -8.16
N LEU A 337 23.34 17.85 -7.65
CA LEU A 337 24.29 17.07 -8.45
C LEU A 337 23.75 15.67 -8.81
N VAL A 338 22.50 15.35 -8.44
CA VAL A 338 21.79 14.14 -8.88
C VAL A 338 20.64 14.46 -9.86
N TRP A 339 20.40 15.73 -10.20
CA TRP A 339 19.30 16.12 -11.11
C TRP A 339 19.44 15.56 -12.53
N ASP A 340 20.65 15.27 -13.03
CA ASP A 340 20.87 14.68 -14.35
C ASP A 340 20.83 13.16 -14.34
N ASP A 341 21.34 12.52 -13.29
CA ASP A 341 21.15 11.09 -13.03
C ASP A 341 19.67 10.76 -12.76
N MET A 342 18.91 11.64 -12.12
CA MET A 342 17.43 11.58 -12.02
C MET A 342 16.72 11.94 -13.34
N GLY A 343 17.45 12.31 -14.39
CA GLY A 343 16.90 12.62 -15.72
C GLY A 343 16.12 13.94 -15.81
N MET A 344 16.10 14.75 -14.75
CA MET A 344 15.28 15.97 -14.62
C MET A 344 15.91 17.15 -15.38
N ALA A 345 17.15 17.51 -15.07
CA ALA A 345 17.84 18.71 -15.58
C ALA A 345 19.37 18.47 -15.65
N PRO A 346 20.18 19.35 -16.27
CA PRO A 346 21.64 19.22 -16.25
C PRO A 346 22.22 19.27 -14.82
N GLU A 347 23.35 18.57 -14.60
CA GLU A 347 24.21 18.67 -13.40
C GLU A 347 24.35 20.14 -12.95
N ALA A 348 24.09 20.42 -11.68
CA ALA A 348 23.96 21.80 -11.21
C ALA A 348 25.30 22.54 -11.06
N ASP A 349 25.31 23.81 -11.51
CA ASP A 349 26.32 24.80 -11.13
C ASP A 349 26.04 25.29 -9.68
N VAL A 350 27.08 25.31 -8.85
CA VAL A 350 27.00 25.67 -7.41
C VAL A 350 27.17 27.18 -7.20
N SER A 351 26.24 27.80 -6.47
CA SER A 351 26.23 29.24 -6.17
C SER A 351 26.30 29.48 -4.65
N THR A 352 27.14 30.41 -4.20
CA THR A 352 27.27 30.77 -2.76
C THR A 352 26.21 31.79 -2.28
N ALA A 353 25.04 31.79 -2.90
CA ALA A 353 23.91 32.66 -2.56
C ALA A 353 22.87 31.90 -1.75
N GLY A 354 22.70 32.19 -0.46
CA GLY A 354 21.62 31.64 0.37
C GLY A 354 20.24 32.24 0.12
N ALA A 355 20.04 32.88 -1.04
CA ALA A 355 18.86 33.66 -1.39
C ALA A 355 18.54 33.49 -2.88
N VAL A 356 17.27 33.62 -3.26
CA VAL A 356 16.78 33.43 -4.64
C VAL A 356 15.87 34.57 -5.08
N ASP A 357 15.81 34.83 -6.38
CA ASP A 357 14.77 35.67 -7.00
C ASP A 357 13.59 34.79 -7.45
N ILE A 358 12.38 35.04 -6.94
CA ILE A 358 11.16 34.36 -7.38
C ILE A 358 10.76 34.82 -8.78
N LEU A 359 10.73 33.87 -9.73
CA LEU A 359 10.38 34.07 -11.14
C LEU A 359 8.86 34.02 -11.38
N ALA A 360 8.16 33.13 -10.68
CA ALA A 360 6.74 32.81 -10.89
C ALA A 360 5.83 33.14 -9.68
N PRO A 361 5.78 34.40 -9.17
CA PRO A 361 5.12 34.78 -7.89
C PRO A 361 3.57 34.75 -7.90
N VAL A 362 2.96 34.02 -8.83
CA VAL A 362 1.51 33.77 -8.93
C VAL A 362 1.20 32.27 -9.12
N ASP A 363 2.23 31.44 -9.21
CA ASP A 363 2.15 30.00 -9.32
C ASP A 363 2.05 29.37 -7.91
N PRO A 364 1.30 28.26 -7.71
CA PRO A 364 1.25 27.58 -6.42
C PRO A 364 2.62 27.28 -5.82
N LEU A 365 3.57 26.82 -6.65
CA LEU A 365 4.94 26.46 -6.25
C LEU A 365 5.76 27.61 -5.65
N ALA A 366 5.35 28.86 -5.84
CA ALA A 366 6.01 30.01 -5.24
C ALA A 366 5.58 30.30 -3.79
N GLY A 367 4.62 29.55 -3.22
CA GLY A 367 4.12 29.76 -1.85
C GLY A 367 3.49 31.15 -1.59
N GLY A 368 3.22 31.92 -2.64
CA GLY A 368 2.84 33.34 -2.55
C GLY A 368 3.99 34.32 -2.29
N LEU A 369 5.25 33.86 -2.32
CA LEU A 369 6.45 34.69 -2.22
C LEU A 369 6.67 35.51 -3.50
N ALA A 370 7.44 36.61 -3.41
CA ALA A 370 7.75 37.47 -4.56
C ALA A 370 9.01 38.33 -4.35
N GLY A 371 9.81 38.47 -5.41
CA GLY A 371 11.08 39.21 -5.37
C GLY A 371 12.23 38.36 -4.84
N THR A 372 13.25 39.00 -4.26
CA THR A 372 14.38 38.29 -3.64
C THR A 372 14.02 37.87 -2.21
N VAL A 373 14.22 36.59 -1.89
CA VAL A 373 13.96 35.99 -0.57
C VAL A 373 15.17 35.19 -0.08
N ASP A 374 15.41 35.16 1.23
CA ASP A 374 16.50 34.41 1.86
C ASP A 374 16.01 32.99 2.20
N VAL A 375 16.53 31.95 1.53
CA VAL A 375 16.01 30.57 1.62
C VAL A 375 16.84 29.64 2.49
N ILE A 376 18.13 29.93 2.68
CA ILE A 376 19.04 29.06 3.44
C ILE A 376 20.20 29.86 4.04
N MET A 377 20.69 29.43 5.20
CA MET A 377 21.87 30.01 5.82
C MET A 377 22.74 28.99 6.55
N GLY A 378 24.05 29.22 6.57
CA GLY A 378 25.02 28.35 7.21
C GLY A 378 26.45 28.82 6.98
N GLY A 379 27.41 27.94 7.28
CA GLY A 379 28.81 28.10 6.91
C GLY A 379 29.21 26.99 5.95
N GLY A 380 29.12 27.26 4.64
CA GLY A 380 29.19 26.27 3.57
C GLY A 380 28.10 26.57 2.55
N SER A 381 26.85 26.46 3.04
CA SER A 381 25.57 26.67 2.34
C SER A 381 25.54 27.65 1.17
N GLY A 382 24.82 27.24 0.12
CA GLY A 382 24.61 27.99 -1.11
C GLY A 382 23.25 27.67 -1.73
N THR A 383 23.22 27.63 -3.07
CA THR A 383 22.12 27.10 -3.87
C THR A 383 22.68 26.37 -5.08
N PHE A 384 22.13 25.21 -5.40
CA PHE A 384 22.35 24.55 -6.69
C PHE A 384 21.50 25.23 -7.77
N SER A 385 22.04 25.37 -8.97
CA SER A 385 21.37 26.05 -10.07
C SER A 385 21.64 25.39 -11.42
N THR A 386 20.65 25.37 -12.31
CA THR A 386 20.76 24.73 -13.62
C THR A 386 19.96 25.48 -14.69
N ALA A 387 20.12 25.10 -15.95
CA ALA A 387 19.30 25.57 -17.07
C ALA A 387 18.34 24.45 -17.50
N PRO A 388 17.14 24.34 -16.90
CA PRO A 388 16.28 23.18 -17.08
C PRO A 388 15.75 23.06 -18.53
N PRO A 389 15.42 21.83 -18.97
CA PRO A 389 14.95 21.57 -20.33
C PRO A 389 13.54 22.16 -20.59
N ILE A 390 13.23 22.33 -21.89
CA ILE A 390 11.94 22.86 -22.36
C ILE A 390 10.83 21.86 -22.01
N GLY A 391 10.15 22.16 -20.90
CA GLY A 391 9.17 21.30 -20.25
C GLY A 391 8.95 21.70 -18.79
N ALA A 392 10.01 22.23 -18.15
CA ALA A 392 9.96 22.72 -16.78
C ALA A 392 9.14 24.02 -16.61
N VAL A 393 8.53 24.17 -15.43
CA VAL A 393 8.07 25.44 -14.86
C VAL A 393 9.21 26.02 -14.01
N GLU A 394 9.69 27.22 -14.33
CA GLU A 394 10.79 27.89 -13.62
C GLU A 394 10.22 28.76 -12.47
N ILE A 395 10.57 28.43 -11.22
CA ILE A 395 9.97 29.03 -10.01
C ILE A 395 10.88 30.08 -9.37
N ALA A 396 12.17 29.78 -9.23
CA ALA A 396 13.15 30.63 -8.57
C ALA A 396 14.55 30.52 -9.21
N SER A 397 15.35 31.60 -9.18
CA SER A 397 16.73 31.62 -9.72
C SER A 397 17.75 32.21 -8.74
N VAL A 398 19.04 32.05 -9.07
CA VAL A 398 20.11 32.83 -8.44
C VAL A 398 19.83 34.35 -8.60
N PRO A 399 20.01 35.18 -7.55
CA PRO A 399 19.58 36.58 -7.59
C PRO A 399 20.25 37.40 -8.69
N GLY A 400 19.43 38.02 -9.54
CA GLY A 400 19.86 38.80 -10.70
C GLY A 400 20.32 37.97 -11.91
N VAL A 401 20.26 36.63 -11.85
CA VAL A 401 20.66 35.73 -12.95
C VAL A 401 19.54 34.73 -13.28
N PRO A 402 18.47 35.17 -13.98
CA PRO A 402 17.25 34.37 -14.21
C PRO A 402 17.39 33.23 -15.23
N ALA A 403 18.62 32.85 -15.59
CA ALA A 403 18.91 31.64 -16.38
C ALA A 403 19.53 30.52 -15.53
N ASP A 404 19.90 30.85 -14.29
CA ASP A 404 20.55 29.97 -13.33
C ASP A 404 19.45 29.57 -12.33
N VAL A 405 18.59 28.63 -12.74
CA VAL A 405 17.33 28.28 -12.06
C VAL A 405 17.61 27.34 -10.88
N VAL A 406 17.13 27.73 -9.70
CA VAL A 406 17.32 27.02 -8.41
C VAL A 406 16.09 26.18 -8.06
N GLY A 407 14.89 26.67 -8.40
CA GLY A 407 13.62 25.98 -8.18
C GLY A 407 12.88 25.76 -9.49
N PHE A 408 12.56 24.51 -9.83
CA PHE A 408 11.83 24.15 -11.05
C PHE A 408 10.97 22.89 -10.87
N ALA A 409 9.95 22.71 -11.70
CA ALA A 409 9.04 21.57 -11.63
C ALA A 409 8.60 21.02 -13.00
N PHE A 410 8.24 19.74 -13.05
CA PHE A 410 7.68 19.02 -14.19
C PHE A 410 6.37 18.35 -13.80
N GLU A 411 5.32 18.55 -14.60
CA GLU A 411 4.09 17.77 -14.54
C GLU A 411 4.34 16.29 -14.88
N GLN A 412 3.44 15.39 -14.49
CA GLN A 412 3.43 14.02 -15.01
C GLN A 412 3.34 14.03 -16.55
N ASP A 413 3.97 13.05 -17.21
CA ASP A 413 4.14 12.94 -18.66
C ASP A 413 4.93 14.08 -19.33
N ALA A 414 5.49 15.04 -18.57
CA ALA A 414 6.31 16.11 -19.12
C ALA A 414 7.69 15.59 -19.59
N ALA A 415 8.21 16.18 -20.68
CA ALA A 415 9.53 15.86 -21.19
C ALA A 415 10.62 16.56 -20.35
N MET A 416 11.54 15.75 -19.81
CA MET A 416 12.68 16.18 -18.99
C MET A 416 13.99 16.16 -19.81
N GLN A 417 15.14 16.01 -19.15
CA GLN A 417 16.44 15.95 -19.83
C GLN A 417 16.54 14.68 -20.70
N GLY A 418 17.39 14.71 -21.74
CA GLY A 418 17.74 13.52 -22.54
C GLY A 418 16.63 12.93 -23.43
N GLY A 419 15.38 13.31 -23.20
CA GLY A 419 14.19 12.62 -23.72
C GLY A 419 13.52 11.69 -22.70
N PHE A 420 13.91 11.75 -21.42
CA PHE A 420 13.15 11.16 -20.31
C PHE A 420 11.77 11.83 -20.19
N ILE A 421 10.82 11.08 -19.63
CA ILE A 421 9.45 11.52 -19.36
C ILE A 421 9.23 11.40 -17.85
N ALA A 422 8.63 12.39 -17.22
CA ALA A 422 8.35 12.39 -15.78
C ALA A 422 7.26 11.35 -15.45
N PRO A 423 7.55 10.25 -14.70
CA PRO A 423 6.57 9.18 -14.43
C PRO A 423 5.41 9.65 -13.55
N ARG A 424 5.72 10.51 -12.58
CA ARG A 424 4.81 11.39 -11.83
C ARG A 424 5.40 12.80 -11.83
N ARG A 425 4.82 13.74 -11.08
CA ARG A 425 5.40 15.07 -10.89
C ARG A 425 6.83 15.00 -10.29
N ARG A 426 7.71 15.88 -10.76
CA ARG A 426 9.11 16.00 -10.30
C ARG A 426 9.43 17.47 -10.00
N VAL A 427 10.00 17.76 -8.83
CA VAL A 427 10.42 19.12 -8.42
C VAL A 427 11.90 19.14 -8.03
N GLY A 428 12.67 20.10 -8.53
CA GLY A 428 14.01 20.41 -8.06
C GLY A 428 14.02 21.67 -7.19
N LEU A 429 14.64 21.61 -6.01
CA LEU A 429 14.81 22.74 -5.08
C LEU A 429 16.26 22.80 -4.56
N GLY A 430 17.14 23.45 -5.31
CA GLY A 430 18.60 23.37 -5.13
C GLY A 430 19.12 24.07 -3.88
N TYR A 431 19.13 23.40 -2.75
CA TYR A 431 19.46 23.96 -1.42
C TYR A 431 20.78 23.38 -0.88
N ASP A 432 21.89 23.69 -1.56
CA ASP A 432 23.28 23.37 -1.13
C ASP A 432 23.51 23.68 0.36
N ALA A 433 23.82 22.64 1.11
CA ALA A 433 23.95 22.61 2.56
C ALA A 433 25.20 21.84 3.03
N ASP A 434 26.28 21.86 2.23
CA ASP A 434 27.60 21.25 2.51
C ASP A 434 27.91 21.14 4.02
N GLN A 435 27.76 19.92 4.53
CA GLN A 435 27.90 19.58 5.96
C GLN A 435 29.35 19.76 6.47
N GLY A 436 30.31 20.09 5.60
CA GLY A 436 31.74 20.13 5.89
C GLY A 436 32.24 21.27 6.79
N ALA A 437 31.42 22.27 7.16
CA ALA A 437 31.91 23.44 7.90
C ALA A 437 31.02 24.07 8.98
N GLY A 438 29.73 23.72 9.09
CA GLY A 438 28.87 24.18 10.19
C GLY A 438 27.39 23.87 9.99
N ALA A 439 26.58 24.06 11.03
CA ALA A 439 25.14 23.84 10.95
C ALA A 439 24.52 24.75 9.87
N VAL A 440 23.94 24.12 8.84
CA VAL A 440 23.11 24.76 7.83
C VAL A 440 21.64 24.68 8.27
N THR A 441 20.83 25.65 7.87
CA THR A 441 19.41 25.74 8.24
C THR A 441 18.63 26.37 7.10
N ILE A 442 17.56 25.69 6.66
CA ILE A 442 16.59 26.24 5.72
C ILE A 442 15.82 27.35 6.44
N LEU A 443 15.68 28.50 5.78
CA LEU A 443 14.98 29.66 6.31
C LEU A 443 13.47 29.57 6.02
N VAL A 444 12.67 30.41 6.69
CA VAL A 444 11.21 30.40 6.58
C VAL A 444 10.74 30.52 5.12
N ASP A 445 11.34 31.39 4.32
CA ASP A 445 10.97 31.55 2.91
C ASP A 445 11.40 30.33 2.05
N GLY A 446 12.42 29.57 2.48
CA GLY A 446 12.80 28.29 1.86
C GLY A 446 11.86 27.15 2.25
N LEU A 447 11.46 27.07 3.52
CA LEU A 447 10.46 26.11 3.99
C LEU A 447 9.09 26.34 3.35
N VAL A 448 8.71 27.60 3.07
CA VAL A 448 7.48 27.93 2.32
C VAL A 448 7.53 27.47 0.86
N LEU A 449 8.71 27.48 0.22
CA LEU A 449 8.88 26.89 -1.12
C LEU A 449 8.85 25.35 -1.08
N PHE A 450 9.39 24.73 -0.03
CA PHE A 450 9.30 23.29 0.17
C PHE A 450 7.86 22.83 0.47
N GLU A 451 7.13 23.50 1.37
CA GLU A 451 5.71 23.28 1.63
C GLU A 451 4.88 23.40 0.34
N ALA A 452 5.14 24.43 -0.46
CA ALA A 452 4.50 24.63 -1.76
C ALA A 452 4.85 23.52 -2.78
N ALA A 453 6.07 22.98 -2.74
CA ALA A 453 6.47 21.85 -3.58
C ALA A 453 5.83 20.53 -3.15
N VAL A 454 5.71 20.26 -1.84
CA VAL A 454 4.99 19.09 -1.31
C VAL A 454 3.53 19.15 -1.75
N LEU A 455 2.84 20.26 -1.43
CA LEU A 455 1.42 20.44 -1.78
C LEU A 455 1.15 20.42 -3.29
N TRP A 456 2.06 20.94 -4.12
CA TRP A 456 1.92 20.87 -5.57
C TRP A 456 2.24 19.47 -6.14
N SER A 457 3.04 18.65 -5.47
CA SER A 457 3.40 17.32 -5.98
C SER A 457 2.22 16.33 -5.92
N ILE A 458 1.20 16.60 -5.10
CA ILE A 458 0.12 15.68 -4.71
C ILE A 458 -1.32 16.12 -5.09
N ASP A 459 -1.53 17.31 -5.70
CA ASP A 459 -2.88 17.92 -6.01
C ASP A 459 -3.50 17.55 -7.38
#